data_AF-A0A944TT21-F1
#
_entry.id   AF-A0A944TT21-F1
#
_cell.length_a   1.000
_cell.length_b   1.000
_cell.length_c   1.000
_cell.angle_alpha   90.00
_cell.angle_beta   90.00
_cell.angle_gamma   90.00
#
_symmetry.space_group_name_H-M   'P 1'
#
loop_
_entity.id
_entity.type
_entity.pdbx_description
1 polymer ?
#
loop_
_entity_poly.entity_id
_entity_poly.type
_entity_poly.pdbx_seq_one_letter_code
_entity_poly.pdbx_strand_id
1 'polypeptide(L)'
;MAVAGVNLKNGNFYITYSDIVVPGGGHPLEIVRTYNSKSTEKGWFGFGWGSDYETFLTVSADGSVVVHENGAGALTRFVPKTAVDGKAAATKIIAAMRKKTPINEKVANDLVKKLSEDAELRQAYARKFGVKATLASGTQLFSNTRGLQTLNKIKKGFQRLYNDGKVETFNESGKLIQIKDKNGYKVDVAYKAGFVKTIKDSQAKQLFFEWFPDGKVKAIFSVGDKKTSYKYHGEDLIDSTDVSGNKYAYGYDGNHNMTSISYSDKSKMKITYTPQTQFVASVTNRNGESTGYKYEANKKNPEFHYWTKVTKTAPSGKKVENRYEYEIKTRPDGSQYTYRILTVINNLKTETIYSECCSLPLKIARGKHVTNFEYNDKGLLVKKNSTKGDFVQLDYHKKYNKITRVKNNKGWTEFKYDKGGNLSKAWNNKGKSVLLIYDRRGRITKMVDKNTKSNKQRTLTFKYNAMGKPVEISMSKVGKIHVAYDNYGEIKKVESKAGHKMALQVTQAFQSLLSIVKPAGVNLNM
;
A
#
# COMPACT_ATOMS: atom_id res chain seq x y z
N MET A 1 16.50 8.56 4.46
CA MET A 1 16.63 7.39 5.36
C MET A 1 16.28 6.14 4.55
N ALA A 2 17.12 5.10 4.59
CA ALA A 2 16.82 3.84 3.91
C ALA A 2 15.99 2.93 4.80
N VAL A 3 14.98 2.26 4.24
CA VAL A 3 14.17 1.25 4.93
C VAL A 3 14.50 -0.10 4.32
N ALA A 4 14.89 -1.07 5.14
CA ALA A 4 15.27 -2.41 4.71
C ALA A 4 14.52 -3.49 5.49
N GLY A 5 14.30 -4.65 4.88
CA GLY A 5 13.65 -5.78 5.54
C GLY A 5 13.83 -7.09 4.80
N VAL A 6 13.48 -8.19 5.48
CA VAL A 6 13.42 -9.53 4.90
C VAL A 6 11.98 -10.03 5.02
N ASN A 7 11.40 -10.45 3.90
CA ASN A 7 10.10 -11.11 3.91
C ASN A 7 10.26 -12.54 4.42
N LEU A 8 9.78 -12.79 5.62
CA LEU A 8 9.92 -14.07 6.31
C LEU A 8 9.15 -15.22 5.64
N LYS A 9 8.24 -14.94 4.70
CA LYS A 9 7.50 -15.96 3.94
C LYS A 9 8.36 -16.56 2.82
N ASN A 10 9.21 -15.77 2.18
CA ASN A 10 9.91 -16.18 0.95
C ASN A 10 11.38 -15.75 0.88
N GLY A 11 11.95 -15.29 2.00
CA GLY A 11 13.34 -14.90 2.14
C GLY A 11 13.78 -13.72 1.28
N ASN A 12 12.85 -12.92 0.76
CA ASN A 12 13.16 -11.75 -0.06
C ASN A 12 13.79 -10.63 0.77
N PHE A 13 15.00 -10.19 0.43
CA PHE A 13 15.57 -8.93 0.92
C PHE A 13 15.04 -7.77 0.10
N TYR A 14 14.63 -6.69 0.78
CA TYR A 14 14.36 -5.42 0.12
C TYR A 14 14.98 -4.25 0.86
N ILE A 15 15.39 -3.24 0.10
CA ILE A 15 15.87 -1.98 0.65
C ILE A 15 15.54 -0.80 -0.27
N THR A 16 15.12 0.31 0.32
CA THR A 16 14.61 1.48 -0.40
C THR A 16 15.46 2.73 -0.13
N TYR A 17 15.68 3.55 -1.16
CA TYR A 17 16.40 4.82 -1.12
C TYR A 17 15.60 5.93 -1.82
N SER A 18 15.59 7.14 -1.24
CA SER A 18 15.10 8.34 -1.94
C SER A 18 16.28 8.96 -2.69
N ASP A 19 16.17 9.07 -4.01
CA ASP A 19 17.22 9.57 -4.89
C ASP A 19 17.12 11.09 -5.10
N ILE A 20 15.88 11.59 -5.22
CA ILE A 20 15.59 13.00 -5.40
C ILE A 20 14.21 13.31 -4.86
N VAL A 21 14.09 14.41 -4.12
CA VAL A 21 12.82 15.00 -3.70
C VAL A 21 12.80 16.43 -4.22
N VAL A 22 11.87 16.76 -5.11
CA VAL A 22 11.74 18.12 -5.62
C VAL A 22 11.03 18.99 -4.57
N PRO A 23 11.71 20.01 -4.02
CA PRO A 23 11.14 20.87 -2.99
C PRO A 23 9.95 21.69 -3.53
N GLY A 24 8.99 22.00 -2.66
CA GLY A 24 7.83 22.84 -2.98
C GLY A 24 6.66 22.62 -2.01
N GLY A 25 5.71 23.54 -1.98
CA GLY A 25 4.51 23.40 -1.15
C GLY A 25 3.55 22.34 -1.70
N GLY A 26 3.03 21.46 -0.84
CA GLY A 26 2.09 20.40 -1.22
C GLY A 26 2.72 19.00 -1.13
N HIS A 27 2.31 18.09 -2.03
CA HIS A 27 2.86 16.72 -2.08
C HIS A 27 4.28 16.74 -2.66
N PRO A 28 5.24 15.99 -2.08
CA PRO A 28 6.57 15.85 -2.65
C PRO A 28 6.47 15.13 -4.00
N LEU A 29 7.24 15.61 -4.99
CA LEU A 29 7.52 14.86 -6.21
C LEU A 29 8.89 14.24 -6.02
N GLU A 30 8.96 12.93 -5.87
CA GLU A 30 10.21 12.22 -5.55
C GLU A 30 10.44 11.00 -6.42
N ILE A 31 11.70 10.59 -6.57
CA ILE A 31 12.07 9.26 -7.06
C ILE A 31 12.61 8.46 -5.89
N VAL A 32 12.00 7.30 -5.72
CA VAL A 32 12.39 6.30 -4.74
C VAL A 32 12.71 5.03 -5.51
N ARG A 33 13.92 4.49 -5.29
CA ARG A 33 14.32 3.18 -5.80
C ARG A 33 14.33 2.14 -4.69
N THR A 34 13.97 0.93 -5.04
CA THR A 34 13.95 -0.21 -4.14
C THR A 34 14.61 -1.41 -4.81
N TYR A 35 15.51 -2.05 -4.07
CA TYR A 35 16.06 -3.35 -4.43
C TYR A 35 15.17 -4.46 -3.87
N ASN A 36 15.02 -5.55 -4.61
CA ASN A 36 14.28 -6.75 -4.24
C ASN A 36 15.02 -8.00 -4.73
N SER A 37 15.56 -8.80 -3.81
CA SER A 37 16.39 -9.96 -4.14
C SER A 37 15.64 -11.12 -4.81
N LYS A 38 14.30 -11.09 -4.83
CA LYS A 38 13.47 -12.06 -5.55
C LYS A 38 12.95 -11.52 -6.88
N SER A 39 13.19 -10.25 -7.18
CA SER A 39 12.81 -9.67 -8.46
C SER A 39 13.75 -10.17 -9.56
N THR A 40 13.16 -10.60 -10.66
CA THR A 40 13.88 -10.93 -11.90
C THR A 40 13.79 -9.82 -12.94
N GLU A 41 13.15 -8.70 -12.59
CA GLU A 41 12.98 -7.56 -13.47
C GLU A 41 14.26 -6.73 -13.52
N LYS A 42 14.50 -6.13 -14.69
CA LYS A 42 15.60 -5.21 -14.97
C LYS A 42 15.02 -3.80 -15.04
N GLY A 43 14.99 -3.12 -13.90
CA GLY A 43 14.46 -1.76 -13.84
C GLY A 43 15.46 -0.72 -14.32
N TRP A 44 15.11 0.55 -14.18
CA TRP A 44 15.92 1.71 -14.54
C TRP A 44 17.29 1.68 -13.85
N PHE A 45 17.34 1.11 -12.66
CA PHE A 45 18.54 1.03 -11.83
C PHE A 45 19.23 -0.34 -11.89
N GLY A 46 18.93 -1.17 -12.90
CA GLY A 46 19.57 -2.48 -13.06
C GLY A 46 18.76 -3.65 -12.48
N PHE A 47 19.36 -4.84 -12.48
CA PHE A 47 18.72 -6.07 -12.06
C PHE A 47 18.29 -6.01 -10.60
N GLY A 48 17.06 -6.44 -10.31
CA GLY A 48 16.52 -6.48 -8.96
C GLY A 48 16.11 -5.11 -8.39
N TRP A 49 16.41 -4.01 -9.10
CA TRP A 49 16.01 -2.66 -8.70
C TRP A 49 14.80 -2.16 -9.49
N GLY A 50 13.97 -1.33 -8.86
CA GLY A 50 12.90 -0.60 -9.53
C GLY A 50 12.36 0.56 -8.71
N SER A 51 11.41 1.30 -9.28
CA SER A 51 10.73 2.45 -8.68
C SER A 51 9.23 2.39 -8.88
N ASP A 52 8.49 3.21 -8.13
CA ASP A 52 7.03 3.25 -8.23
C ASP A 52 6.54 3.72 -9.62
N TYR A 53 7.35 4.49 -10.36
CA TYR A 53 7.02 4.94 -11.72
C TYR A 53 7.31 3.90 -12.79
N GLU A 54 7.97 2.80 -12.42
CA GLU A 54 8.15 1.62 -13.27
C GLU A 54 6.98 0.66 -13.16
N THR A 55 5.93 1.02 -12.42
CA THR A 55 4.72 0.21 -12.32
C THR A 55 4.12 0.02 -13.71
N PHE A 56 3.84 -1.23 -14.06
CA PHE A 56 3.22 -1.59 -15.33
C PHE A 56 2.19 -2.70 -15.11
N LEU A 57 1.37 -2.97 -16.12
CA LEU A 57 0.43 -4.08 -16.07
C LEU A 57 0.55 -5.01 -17.27
N THR A 58 0.13 -6.25 -17.06
CA THR A 58 0.05 -7.29 -18.08
C THR A 58 -1.31 -7.96 -18.04
N VAL A 59 -1.93 -8.12 -19.21
CA VAL A 59 -3.17 -8.91 -19.36
C VAL A 59 -2.80 -10.39 -19.50
N SER A 60 -3.42 -11.24 -18.70
CA SER A 60 -3.26 -12.68 -18.75
C SER A 60 -4.07 -13.34 -19.86
N ALA A 61 -3.79 -14.61 -20.15
CA ALA A 61 -4.57 -15.44 -21.06
C ALA A 61 -6.01 -15.72 -20.55
N ASP A 62 -6.21 -15.63 -19.22
CA ASP A 62 -7.48 -15.93 -18.55
C ASP A 62 -8.39 -14.70 -18.31
N GLY A 63 -8.00 -13.53 -18.85
CA GLY A 63 -8.74 -12.28 -18.68
C GLY A 63 -8.42 -11.52 -17.38
N SER A 64 -7.64 -12.10 -16.47
CA SER A 64 -7.08 -11.36 -15.33
C SER A 64 -6.01 -10.36 -15.78
N VAL A 65 -5.77 -9.35 -14.95
CA VAL A 65 -4.70 -8.37 -15.17
C VAL A 65 -3.82 -8.33 -13.94
N VAL A 66 -2.51 -8.39 -14.14
CA VAL A 66 -1.52 -8.27 -13.05
C VAL A 66 -0.85 -6.92 -13.17
N VAL A 67 -0.93 -6.13 -12.10
CA VAL A 67 -0.14 -4.91 -11.93
C VAL A 67 1.16 -5.28 -11.22
N HIS A 68 2.28 -4.97 -11.84
CA HIS A 68 3.65 -5.17 -11.36
C HIS A 68 4.13 -3.85 -10.75
N GLU A 69 4.19 -3.80 -9.43
CA GLU A 69 4.63 -2.64 -8.65
C GLU A 69 6.15 -2.71 -8.46
N ASN A 70 6.92 -2.30 -9.49
CA ASN A 70 8.38 -2.49 -9.56
C ASN A 70 9.18 -1.78 -8.45
N GLY A 71 8.61 -0.78 -7.77
CA GLY A 71 9.17 -0.24 -6.53
C GLY A 71 9.06 -1.23 -5.37
N ALA A 72 7.86 -1.60 -4.92
CA ALA A 72 7.69 -2.54 -3.81
C ALA A 72 8.01 -4.01 -4.16
N GLY A 73 8.25 -4.31 -5.45
CA GLY A 73 8.38 -5.65 -6.01
C GLY A 73 7.15 -6.52 -5.77
N ALA A 74 5.98 -5.88 -5.75
CA ALA A 74 4.71 -6.52 -5.43
C ALA A 74 3.88 -6.77 -6.68
N LEU A 75 3.11 -7.86 -6.66
CA LEU A 75 2.17 -8.20 -7.72
C LEU A 75 0.75 -8.07 -7.18
N THR A 76 -0.10 -7.31 -7.88
CA THR A 76 -1.53 -7.23 -7.58
C THR A 76 -2.32 -7.80 -8.75
N ARG A 77 -2.94 -8.95 -8.55
CA ARG A 77 -3.80 -9.59 -9.55
C ARG A 77 -5.24 -9.09 -9.41
N PHE A 78 -5.81 -8.70 -10.54
CA PHE A 78 -7.18 -8.25 -10.72
C PHE A 78 -7.94 -9.27 -11.56
N VAL A 79 -9.09 -9.71 -11.07
CA VAL A 79 -9.92 -10.73 -11.72
C VAL A 79 -11.27 -10.19 -12.17
N PRO A 80 -11.87 -10.73 -13.24
CA PRO A 80 -13.27 -10.50 -13.55
C PRO A 80 -14.17 -10.93 -12.39
N LYS A 81 -15.39 -10.36 -12.33
CA LYS A 81 -16.44 -10.84 -11.42
C LYS A 81 -16.92 -12.25 -11.77
N THR A 82 -16.90 -12.57 -13.06
CA THR A 82 -17.17 -13.92 -13.55
C THR A 82 -16.02 -14.84 -13.16
N ALA A 83 -16.32 -16.12 -12.96
CA ALA A 83 -15.31 -17.12 -12.70
C ALA A 83 -14.24 -17.11 -13.80
N VAL A 84 -12.99 -17.32 -13.39
CA VAL A 84 -11.84 -17.44 -14.31
C VAL A 84 -11.78 -18.87 -14.82
N ASP A 85 -11.83 -19.06 -16.13
CA ASP A 85 -11.62 -20.37 -16.75
C ASP A 85 -10.11 -20.61 -16.96
N GLY A 86 -9.47 -21.13 -15.92
CA GLY A 86 -8.04 -21.46 -15.94
C GLY A 86 -7.70 -22.54 -16.96
N LYS A 87 -8.61 -23.47 -17.23
CA LYS A 87 -8.39 -24.58 -18.18
C LYS A 87 -8.41 -24.07 -19.62
N ALA A 88 -9.40 -23.26 -20.00
CA ALA A 88 -9.45 -22.67 -21.35
C ALA A 88 -8.23 -21.79 -21.62
N ALA A 89 -7.79 -21.01 -20.62
CA ALA A 89 -6.57 -20.22 -20.72
C ALA A 89 -5.31 -21.09 -20.87
N ALA A 90 -5.19 -22.16 -20.08
CA ALA A 90 -4.10 -23.12 -20.20
C ALA A 90 -4.06 -23.77 -21.60
N THR A 91 -5.19 -24.20 -22.15
CA THR A 91 -5.27 -24.76 -23.50
C THR A 91 -4.79 -23.78 -24.57
N LYS A 92 -5.17 -22.49 -24.48
CA LYS A 92 -4.69 -21.44 -25.39
C LYS A 92 -3.16 -21.26 -25.30
N ILE A 93 -2.61 -21.32 -24.09
CA ILE A 93 -1.17 -21.26 -23.86
C ILE A 93 -0.49 -22.44 -24.55
N ILE A 94 -0.95 -23.68 -24.31
CA ILE A 94 -0.36 -24.87 -24.93
C ILE A 94 -0.45 -24.82 -26.46
N ALA A 95 -1.55 -24.35 -27.03
CA ALA A 95 -1.68 -24.17 -28.47
C ALA A 95 -0.63 -23.18 -29.03
N ALA A 96 -0.33 -22.10 -28.31
CA ALA A 96 0.74 -21.17 -28.68
C ALA A 96 2.14 -21.79 -28.50
N MET A 97 2.33 -22.62 -27.48
CA MET A 97 3.58 -23.35 -27.27
C MET A 97 3.89 -24.32 -28.41
N ARG A 98 2.89 -25.10 -28.85
CA ARG A 98 3.04 -26.07 -29.94
C ARG A 98 3.53 -25.45 -31.25
N LYS A 99 3.22 -24.17 -31.48
CA LYS A 99 3.72 -23.42 -32.65
C LYS A 99 5.22 -23.13 -32.61
N LYS A 100 5.83 -23.14 -31.41
CA LYS A 100 7.26 -22.84 -31.21
C LYS A 100 8.09 -24.07 -30.88
N THR A 101 7.48 -25.10 -30.29
CA THR A 101 8.19 -26.28 -29.81
C THR A 101 7.27 -27.49 -29.93
N PRO A 102 7.70 -28.59 -30.58
CA PRO A 102 6.94 -29.84 -30.58
C PRO A 102 6.76 -30.37 -29.16
N ILE A 103 5.51 -30.66 -28.77
CA ILE A 103 5.16 -31.19 -27.45
C ILE A 103 4.18 -32.34 -27.68
N ASN A 104 4.48 -33.52 -27.13
CA ASN A 104 3.59 -34.67 -27.21
C ASN A 104 2.32 -34.48 -26.35
N GLU A 105 1.27 -35.27 -26.64
CA GLU A 105 -0.03 -35.11 -25.98
C GLU A 105 0.01 -35.34 -24.47
N LYS A 106 0.83 -36.27 -23.98
CA LYS A 106 0.96 -36.53 -22.54
C LYS A 106 1.49 -35.30 -21.79
N VAL A 107 2.61 -34.74 -22.26
CA VAL A 107 3.23 -33.54 -21.69
C VAL A 107 2.29 -32.33 -21.80
N ALA A 108 1.57 -32.21 -22.92
CA ALA A 108 0.60 -31.15 -23.11
C ALA A 108 -0.55 -31.24 -22.07
N ASN A 109 -1.12 -32.42 -21.87
CA ASN A 109 -2.21 -32.64 -20.92
C ASN A 109 -1.76 -32.40 -19.47
N ASP A 110 -0.57 -32.88 -19.10
CA ASP A 110 0.01 -32.63 -17.78
C ASP A 110 0.23 -31.13 -17.53
N LEU A 111 0.69 -30.39 -18.55
CA LEU A 111 0.91 -28.96 -18.43
C LEU A 111 -0.41 -28.17 -18.42
N VAL A 112 -1.44 -28.57 -19.18
CA VAL A 112 -2.79 -27.97 -19.07
C VAL A 112 -3.29 -28.08 -17.64
N LYS A 113 -3.16 -29.26 -17.01
CA LYS A 113 -3.57 -29.45 -15.61
C LYS A 113 -2.85 -28.50 -14.68
N LYS A 114 -1.50 -28.48 -14.72
CA LYS A 114 -0.68 -27.59 -13.89
C LYS A 114 -1.04 -26.11 -14.06
N LEU A 115 -1.15 -25.65 -15.30
CA LEU A 115 -1.50 -24.24 -15.59
C LEU A 115 -2.95 -23.92 -15.20
N SER A 116 -3.86 -24.88 -15.23
CA SER A 116 -5.25 -24.64 -14.81
C SER A 116 -5.35 -24.42 -13.29
N GLU A 117 -4.50 -25.09 -12.52
CA GLU A 117 -4.50 -25.10 -11.05
C GLU A 117 -3.58 -24.03 -10.43
N ASP A 118 -2.65 -23.46 -11.22
CA ASP A 118 -1.70 -22.44 -10.76
C ASP A 118 -1.78 -21.15 -11.60
N ALA A 119 -2.33 -20.10 -11.00
CA ALA A 119 -2.50 -18.80 -11.65
C ALA A 119 -1.18 -18.07 -11.92
N GLU A 120 -0.16 -18.24 -11.06
CA GLU A 120 1.14 -17.60 -11.23
C GLU A 120 1.92 -18.26 -12.37
N LEU A 121 1.94 -19.60 -12.39
CA LEU A 121 2.56 -20.37 -13.47
C LEU A 121 1.85 -20.10 -14.80
N ARG A 122 0.51 -20.06 -14.79
CA ARG A 122 -0.29 -19.68 -15.96
C ARG A 122 0.06 -18.30 -16.49
N GLN A 123 0.20 -17.31 -15.60
CA GLN A 123 0.61 -15.96 -15.98
C GLN A 123 2.01 -15.94 -16.59
N ALA A 124 2.96 -16.66 -15.99
CA ALA A 124 4.34 -16.72 -16.47
C ALA A 124 4.41 -17.32 -17.89
N TYR A 125 3.69 -18.42 -18.14
CA TYR A 125 3.63 -19.03 -19.46
C TYR A 125 2.87 -18.17 -20.48
N ALA A 126 1.77 -17.53 -20.08
CA ALA A 126 1.05 -16.58 -20.93
C ALA A 126 1.99 -15.46 -21.42
N ARG A 127 2.78 -14.87 -20.52
CA ARG A 127 3.81 -13.86 -20.86
C ARG A 127 4.87 -14.44 -21.80
N LYS A 128 5.44 -15.60 -21.47
CA LYS A 128 6.50 -16.26 -22.27
C LYS A 128 6.07 -16.55 -23.72
N PHE A 129 4.82 -16.95 -23.92
CA PHE A 129 4.28 -17.32 -25.24
C PHE A 129 3.43 -16.23 -25.90
N GLY A 130 3.35 -15.03 -25.30
CA GLY A 130 2.63 -13.89 -25.86
C GLY A 130 1.11 -14.06 -25.92
N VAL A 131 0.54 -14.91 -25.05
CA VAL A 131 -0.89 -15.19 -25.01
C VAL A 131 -1.58 -14.23 -24.04
N LYS A 132 -2.52 -13.43 -24.55
CA LYS A 132 -3.30 -12.48 -23.76
C LYS A 132 -4.76 -12.54 -24.15
N ALA A 133 -5.65 -12.33 -23.19
CA ALA A 133 -7.07 -12.15 -23.44
C ALA A 133 -7.36 -10.76 -24.02
N THR A 134 -8.43 -10.66 -24.81
CA THR A 134 -9.00 -9.37 -25.23
C THR A 134 -10.03 -8.93 -24.21
N LEU A 135 -9.87 -7.71 -23.68
CA LEU A 135 -10.81 -7.11 -22.74
C LEU A 135 -11.57 -5.96 -23.42
N ALA A 136 -12.90 -6.03 -23.38
CA ALA A 136 -13.75 -4.98 -23.92
C ALA A 136 -13.61 -3.68 -23.10
N SER A 137 -13.75 -2.52 -23.74
CA SER A 137 -13.83 -1.25 -23.02
C SER A 137 -15.04 -1.27 -22.08
N GLY A 138 -14.86 -0.86 -20.84
CA GLY A 138 -15.87 -0.94 -19.78
C GLY A 138 -15.76 -2.19 -18.90
N THR A 139 -14.93 -3.19 -19.25
CA THR A 139 -14.68 -4.33 -18.36
C THR A 139 -14.08 -3.85 -17.04
N GLN A 140 -14.69 -4.26 -15.93
CA GLN A 140 -14.23 -3.97 -14.57
C GLN A 140 -13.72 -5.24 -13.90
N LEU A 141 -12.52 -5.15 -13.32
CA LEU A 141 -11.83 -6.21 -12.61
C LEU A 141 -11.60 -5.80 -11.15
N PHE A 142 -11.41 -6.78 -10.26
CA PHE A 142 -11.37 -6.56 -8.81
C PHE A 142 -10.16 -7.22 -8.16
N SER A 143 -9.64 -6.58 -7.12
CA SER A 143 -8.63 -7.15 -6.23
C SER A 143 -8.89 -6.72 -4.79
N ASN A 144 -8.47 -7.54 -3.84
CA ASN A 144 -8.54 -7.26 -2.41
C ASN A 144 -7.19 -7.42 -1.69
N THR A 145 -6.13 -7.79 -2.43
CA THR A 145 -4.79 -8.07 -1.89
C THR A 145 -4.22 -6.91 -1.08
N ARG A 146 -4.66 -5.68 -1.37
CA ARG A 146 -4.21 -4.43 -0.73
C ARG A 146 -5.41 -3.52 -0.46
N GLY A 147 -6.44 -4.09 0.14
CA GLY A 147 -7.77 -3.49 0.23
C GLY A 147 -8.52 -3.62 -1.09
N LEU A 148 -9.83 -3.32 -1.06
CA LEU A 148 -10.65 -3.35 -2.28
C LEU A 148 -10.11 -2.35 -3.30
N GLN A 149 -9.85 -2.84 -4.50
CA GLN A 149 -9.39 -2.06 -5.64
C GLN A 149 -10.12 -2.52 -6.89
N THR A 150 -10.29 -1.61 -7.83
CA THR A 150 -10.85 -1.95 -9.14
C THR A 150 -9.88 -1.57 -10.23
N LEU A 151 -9.89 -2.33 -11.32
CA LEU A 151 -9.19 -2.00 -12.55
C LEU A 151 -10.20 -1.98 -13.69
N ASN A 152 -10.37 -0.81 -14.31
CA ASN A 152 -11.29 -0.62 -15.43
C ASN A 152 -10.51 -0.61 -16.74
N LYS A 153 -10.90 -1.45 -17.70
CA LYS A 153 -10.45 -1.32 -19.10
C LYS A 153 -11.15 -0.09 -19.70
N ILE A 154 -10.37 0.89 -20.15
CA ILE A 154 -10.88 2.08 -20.85
C ILE A 154 -10.53 1.97 -22.34
N LYS A 155 -11.07 2.88 -23.17
CA LYS A 155 -10.81 2.88 -24.62
C LYS A 155 -9.31 2.83 -24.94
N LYS A 156 -8.51 3.71 -24.32
CA LYS A 156 -7.06 3.85 -24.53
C LYS A 156 -6.23 3.39 -23.32
N GLY A 157 -6.44 2.17 -22.85
CA GLY A 157 -5.64 1.57 -21.77
C GLY A 157 -6.47 1.11 -20.56
N PHE A 158 -6.01 1.42 -19.35
CA PHE A 158 -6.60 0.97 -18.09
C PHE A 158 -6.55 2.03 -16.99
N GLN A 159 -7.48 1.95 -16.04
CA GLN A 159 -7.47 2.76 -14.82
C GLN A 159 -7.61 1.88 -13.58
N ARG A 160 -6.63 1.94 -12.68
CA ARG A 160 -6.68 1.32 -11.35
C ARG A 160 -7.19 2.35 -10.35
N LEU A 161 -8.21 1.98 -9.59
CA LEU A 161 -8.82 2.83 -8.56
C LEU A 161 -8.62 2.19 -7.19
N TYR A 162 -8.09 2.99 -6.28
CA TYR A 162 -7.89 2.63 -4.88
C TYR A 162 -9.07 3.12 -4.03
N ASN A 163 -9.29 2.45 -2.89
CA ASN A 163 -10.34 2.83 -1.93
C ASN A 163 -10.18 4.25 -1.35
N ASP A 164 -8.96 4.78 -1.32
CA ASP A 164 -8.67 6.12 -0.82
C ASP A 164 -8.92 7.23 -1.87
N GLY A 165 -9.29 6.85 -3.09
CA GLY A 165 -9.53 7.75 -4.22
C GLY A 165 -8.30 8.03 -5.09
N LYS A 166 -7.15 7.40 -4.82
CA LYS A 166 -6.02 7.38 -5.77
C LYS A 166 -6.43 6.66 -7.04
N VAL A 167 -5.98 7.17 -8.19
CA VAL A 167 -6.17 6.59 -9.51
C VAL A 167 -4.82 6.51 -10.23
N GLU A 168 -4.51 5.35 -10.78
CA GLU A 168 -3.38 5.15 -11.70
C GLU A 168 -3.93 4.86 -13.11
N THR A 169 -3.42 5.57 -14.11
CA THR A 169 -3.81 5.36 -15.51
C THR A 169 -2.64 4.75 -16.28
N PHE A 170 -2.93 3.69 -17.02
CA PHE A 170 -1.98 2.97 -17.85
C PHE A 170 -2.40 3.08 -19.32
N ASN A 171 -1.43 3.18 -20.21
CA ASN A 171 -1.69 3.17 -21.66
C ASN A 171 -2.02 1.75 -22.16
N GLU A 172 -2.26 1.59 -23.47
CA GLU A 172 -2.61 0.29 -24.08
C GLU A 172 -1.50 -0.77 -23.98
N SER A 173 -0.24 -0.33 -23.91
CA SER A 173 0.91 -1.22 -23.66
C SER A 173 1.10 -1.59 -22.18
N GLY A 174 0.26 -1.04 -21.29
CA GLY A 174 0.32 -1.30 -19.86
C GLY A 174 1.32 -0.45 -19.07
N LYS A 175 1.94 0.59 -19.68
CA LYS A 175 2.83 1.52 -18.97
C LYS A 175 2.04 2.58 -18.21
N LEU A 176 2.46 2.89 -16.98
CA LEU A 176 1.88 3.97 -16.17
C LEU A 176 2.11 5.33 -16.84
N ILE A 177 1.04 6.10 -17.04
CA ILE A 177 1.12 7.44 -17.67
C ILE A 177 0.62 8.56 -16.75
N GLN A 178 -0.15 8.24 -15.71
CA GLN A 178 -0.63 9.23 -14.76
C GLN A 178 -0.95 8.61 -13.40
N ILE A 179 -0.63 9.33 -12.33
CA ILE A 179 -1.13 9.11 -10.98
C ILE A 179 -1.96 10.34 -10.59
N LYS A 180 -3.14 10.12 -10.01
CA LYS A 180 -4.03 11.18 -9.53
C LYS A 180 -4.53 10.84 -8.14
N ASP A 181 -4.49 11.80 -7.21
CA ASP A 181 -5.06 11.64 -5.88
C ASP A 181 -6.56 12.05 -5.85
N LYS A 182 -7.21 11.82 -4.71
CA LYS A 182 -8.62 12.19 -4.50
C LYS A 182 -8.88 13.70 -4.55
N ASN A 183 -7.88 14.53 -4.27
CA ASN A 183 -7.98 15.99 -4.21
C ASN A 183 -7.69 16.64 -5.57
N GLY A 184 -7.29 15.86 -6.57
CA GLY A 184 -6.99 16.32 -7.92
C GLY A 184 -5.52 16.66 -8.17
N TYR A 185 -4.61 16.43 -7.22
CA TYR A 185 -3.17 16.44 -7.46
C TYR A 185 -2.83 15.32 -8.44
N LYS A 186 -2.03 15.63 -9.47
CA LYS A 186 -1.68 14.71 -10.54
C LYS A 186 -0.19 14.68 -10.77
N VAL A 187 0.30 13.53 -11.19
CA VAL A 187 1.66 13.31 -11.70
C VAL A 187 1.55 12.60 -13.04
N ASP A 188 2.03 13.23 -14.10
CA ASP A 188 2.05 12.70 -15.46
C ASP A 188 3.45 12.15 -15.79
N VAL A 189 3.48 10.99 -16.45
CA VAL A 189 4.70 10.31 -16.90
C VAL A 189 4.73 10.32 -18.43
N ALA A 190 5.68 11.07 -19.00
CA ALA A 190 5.83 11.18 -20.44
C ALA A 190 6.97 10.31 -20.95
N TYR A 191 6.73 9.56 -22.01
CA TYR A 191 7.72 8.68 -22.64
C TYR A 191 8.22 9.23 -23.98
N LYS A 192 9.48 8.96 -24.32
CA LYS A 192 10.07 9.20 -25.65
C LYS A 192 10.97 8.00 -26.00
N ALA A 193 10.79 7.44 -27.19
CA ALA A 193 11.54 6.26 -27.65
C ALA A 193 11.55 5.09 -26.63
N GLY A 194 10.42 4.87 -25.94
CA GLY A 194 10.27 3.80 -24.95
C GLY A 194 10.72 4.14 -23.52
N PHE A 195 11.54 5.18 -23.33
CA PHE A 195 12.07 5.62 -22.03
C PHE A 195 11.26 6.77 -21.43
N VAL A 196 11.30 6.95 -20.11
CA VAL A 196 10.70 8.12 -19.47
C VAL A 196 11.52 9.36 -19.83
N LYS A 197 10.87 10.34 -20.44
CA LYS A 197 11.47 11.63 -20.78
C LYS A 197 11.36 12.59 -19.61
N THR A 198 10.18 12.67 -19.00
CA THR A 198 9.91 13.56 -17.87
C THR A 198 8.76 13.05 -17.02
N ILE A 199 8.81 13.40 -15.75
CA ILE A 199 7.70 13.24 -14.81
C ILE A 199 7.34 14.63 -14.30
N LYS A 200 6.07 15.01 -14.42
CA LYS A 200 5.59 16.35 -14.09
C LYS A 200 4.38 16.27 -13.19
N ASP A 201 4.34 17.08 -12.14
CA ASP A 201 3.14 17.20 -11.31
C ASP A 201 2.23 18.38 -11.73
N SER A 202 1.02 18.41 -11.15
CA SER A 202 0.03 19.47 -11.35
C SER A 202 0.41 20.82 -10.72
N GLN A 203 1.53 20.88 -9.99
CA GLN A 203 2.11 22.10 -9.41
C GLN A 203 3.36 22.55 -10.19
N ALA A 204 3.57 22.00 -11.39
CA ALA A 204 4.69 22.28 -12.29
C ALA A 204 6.08 21.83 -11.81
N LYS A 205 6.17 21.04 -10.73
CA LYS A 205 7.42 20.33 -10.38
C LYS A 205 7.72 19.29 -11.45
N GLN A 206 8.98 19.21 -11.85
CA GLN A 206 9.42 18.37 -12.96
C GLN A 206 10.70 17.61 -12.63
N LEU A 207 10.77 16.39 -13.13
CA LEU A 207 11.96 15.54 -13.13
C LEU A 207 12.34 15.22 -14.57
N PHE A 208 13.64 15.21 -14.82
CA PHE A 208 14.26 14.89 -16.09
C PHE A 208 15.23 13.71 -15.92
N PHE A 209 15.45 13.00 -17.02
CA PHE A 209 16.22 11.76 -17.03
C PHE A 209 17.26 11.79 -18.14
N GLU A 210 18.48 11.42 -17.80
CA GLU A 210 19.52 11.01 -18.74
C GLU A 210 19.59 9.48 -18.72
N TRP A 211 19.68 8.85 -19.89
CA TRP A 211 19.71 7.39 -20.04
C TRP A 211 21.01 6.95 -20.70
N PHE A 212 21.50 5.78 -20.31
CA PHE A 212 22.44 5.03 -21.13
C PHE A 212 21.69 4.35 -22.30
N PRO A 213 22.39 4.02 -23.41
CA PRO A 213 21.75 3.37 -24.56
C PRO A 213 21.08 2.02 -24.26
N ASP A 214 21.54 1.32 -23.23
CA ASP A 214 21.01 0.03 -22.76
C ASP A 214 19.75 0.18 -21.88
N GLY A 215 19.29 1.41 -21.64
CA GLY A 215 18.07 1.70 -20.90
C GLY A 215 18.23 1.86 -19.39
N LYS A 216 19.46 1.80 -18.85
CA LYS A 216 19.74 2.13 -17.46
C LYS A 216 19.78 3.64 -17.26
N VAL A 217 19.34 4.12 -16.11
CA VAL A 217 19.33 5.56 -15.80
C VAL A 217 20.75 6.04 -15.52
N LYS A 218 21.16 7.11 -16.20
CA LYS A 218 22.48 7.74 -16.02
C LYS A 218 22.42 8.81 -14.95
N ALA A 219 21.39 9.63 -14.98
CA ALA A 219 21.15 10.70 -14.01
C ALA A 219 19.68 11.09 -13.97
N ILE A 220 19.24 11.54 -12.79
CA ILE A 220 17.92 12.12 -12.55
C ILE A 220 18.15 13.49 -11.94
N PHE A 221 17.39 14.49 -12.40
CA PHE A 221 17.54 15.85 -11.94
C PHE A 221 16.21 16.62 -12.03
N SER A 222 16.15 17.71 -11.29
CA SER A 222 15.12 18.74 -11.42
C SER A 222 15.79 20.05 -11.86
N VAL A 223 15.08 21.18 -11.79
CA VAL A 223 15.68 22.50 -12.07
C VAL A 223 16.86 22.78 -11.11
N GLY A 224 18.02 23.16 -11.66
CA GLY A 224 19.27 23.40 -10.93
C GLY A 224 20.42 22.48 -11.36
N ASP A 225 21.58 22.63 -10.71
CA ASP A 225 22.83 21.97 -11.15
C ASP A 225 23.08 20.60 -10.50
N LYS A 226 22.30 20.24 -9.48
CA LYS A 226 22.47 18.97 -8.77
C LYS A 226 21.69 17.86 -9.49
N LYS A 227 22.39 16.76 -9.74
CA LYS A 227 21.83 15.54 -10.31
C LYS A 227 22.30 14.31 -9.55
N THR A 228 21.52 13.25 -9.62
CA THR A 228 21.95 11.94 -9.15
C THR A 228 23.02 11.37 -10.09
N SER A 229 23.77 10.39 -9.61
CA SER A 229 24.72 9.65 -10.46
C SER A 229 24.72 8.17 -10.14
N TYR A 230 24.80 7.33 -11.16
CA TYR A 230 24.80 5.87 -11.04
C TYR A 230 25.95 5.26 -11.83
N LYS A 231 26.55 4.19 -11.30
CA LYS A 231 27.53 3.36 -12.01
C LYS A 231 27.13 1.91 -11.96
N TYR A 232 27.40 1.20 -13.05
CA TYR A 232 26.97 -0.17 -13.25
C TYR A 232 28.14 -1.07 -13.62
N HIS A 233 28.04 -2.34 -13.25
CA HIS A 233 28.86 -3.43 -13.79
C HIS A 233 27.92 -4.49 -14.37
N GLY A 234 27.87 -4.59 -15.70
CA GLY A 234 26.85 -5.39 -16.38
C GLY A 234 25.44 -4.88 -16.04
N GLU A 235 24.65 -5.73 -15.39
CA GLU A 235 23.27 -5.43 -14.98
C GLU A 235 23.17 -4.88 -13.54
N ASP A 236 24.26 -4.94 -12.77
CA ASP A 236 24.27 -4.57 -11.35
C ASP A 236 24.61 -3.10 -11.14
N LEU A 237 23.83 -2.42 -10.30
CA LEU A 237 24.15 -1.08 -9.82
C LEU A 237 25.20 -1.17 -8.72
N ILE A 238 26.42 -0.73 -8.99
CA ILE A 238 27.56 -0.83 -8.07
C ILE A 238 27.81 0.45 -7.28
N ASP A 239 27.45 1.61 -7.81
CA ASP A 239 27.54 2.89 -7.09
C ASP A 239 26.32 3.78 -7.38
N SER A 240 25.91 4.53 -6.37
CA SER A 240 24.87 5.54 -6.50
C SER A 240 25.16 6.76 -5.63
N THR A 241 24.78 7.93 -6.12
CA THR A 241 24.79 9.19 -5.37
C THR A 241 23.45 9.88 -5.54
N ASP A 242 22.77 10.19 -4.43
CA ASP A 242 21.50 10.93 -4.44
C ASP A 242 21.73 12.44 -4.69
N VAL A 243 20.65 13.19 -4.90
CA VAL A 243 20.72 14.65 -5.16
C VAL A 243 21.31 15.45 -3.98
N SER A 244 21.29 14.88 -2.78
CA SER A 244 21.85 15.48 -1.57
C SER A 244 23.35 15.16 -1.38
N GLY A 245 23.92 14.30 -2.22
CA GLY A 245 25.32 13.89 -2.17
C GLY A 245 25.59 12.67 -1.31
N ASN A 246 24.56 11.96 -0.80
CA ASN A 246 24.77 10.70 -0.08
C ASN A 246 25.21 9.62 -1.07
N LYS A 247 26.30 8.92 -0.74
CA LYS A 247 26.94 7.92 -1.58
C LYS A 247 26.73 6.52 -1.03
N TYR A 248 26.42 5.58 -1.91
CA TYR A 248 26.28 4.16 -1.60
C TYR A 248 27.02 3.32 -2.64
N ALA A 249 27.75 2.31 -2.17
CA ALA A 249 28.37 1.29 -3.02
C ALA A 249 27.81 -0.10 -2.68
N TYR A 250 27.57 -0.92 -3.69
CA TYR A 250 26.88 -2.21 -3.57
C TYR A 250 27.76 -3.34 -4.08
N GLY A 251 27.78 -4.46 -3.35
CA GLY A 251 28.39 -5.71 -3.79
C GLY A 251 27.33 -6.77 -4.07
N TYR A 252 27.60 -7.65 -5.05
CA TYR A 252 26.68 -8.71 -5.48
C TYR A 252 27.41 -10.06 -5.58
N ASP A 253 26.66 -11.16 -5.50
CA ASP A 253 27.12 -12.48 -5.89
C ASP A 253 26.89 -12.75 -7.39
N GLY A 254 27.32 -13.91 -7.89
CA GLY A 254 27.14 -14.29 -9.30
C GLY A 254 25.68 -14.51 -9.74
N ASN A 255 24.73 -14.53 -8.81
CA ASN A 255 23.29 -14.60 -9.10
C ASN A 255 22.62 -13.22 -9.04
N HIS A 256 23.40 -12.14 -9.01
CA HIS A 256 22.94 -10.76 -8.84
C HIS A 256 22.26 -10.49 -7.49
N ASN A 257 22.52 -11.31 -6.46
CA ASN A 257 22.02 -11.02 -5.11
C ASN A 257 22.94 -10.03 -4.40
N MET A 258 22.41 -8.91 -3.93
CA MET A 258 23.16 -7.91 -3.18
C MET A 258 23.70 -8.49 -1.86
N THR A 259 25.02 -8.57 -1.73
CA THR A 259 25.75 -9.12 -0.57
C THR A 259 26.27 -8.05 0.38
N SER A 260 26.43 -6.81 -0.08
CA SER A 260 26.89 -5.72 0.78
C SER A 260 26.45 -4.34 0.33
N ILE A 261 26.38 -3.44 1.31
CA ILE A 261 26.10 -2.01 1.12
C ILE A 261 27.11 -1.22 1.94
N SER A 262 27.89 -0.37 1.30
CA SER A 262 28.86 0.52 1.94
C SER A 262 28.36 1.96 1.92
N TYR A 263 28.54 2.66 3.04
CA TYR A 263 28.05 4.03 3.27
C TYR A 263 29.22 5.03 3.30
N SER A 264 28.91 6.31 3.21
CA SER A 264 29.90 7.40 3.23
C SER A 264 30.76 7.45 4.50
N ASP A 265 30.23 7.00 5.64
CA ASP A 265 30.95 6.88 6.91
C ASP A 265 31.77 5.58 7.04
N LYS A 266 31.99 4.86 5.93
CA LYS A 266 32.73 3.59 5.82
C LYS A 266 32.08 2.40 6.52
N SER A 267 30.97 2.59 7.23
CA SER A 267 30.18 1.47 7.77
C SER A 267 29.58 0.63 6.65
N LYS A 268 29.20 -0.62 6.96
CA LYS A 268 28.66 -1.57 5.98
C LYS A 268 27.47 -2.34 6.52
N MET A 269 26.55 -2.69 5.64
CA MET A 269 25.58 -3.76 5.83
C MET A 269 26.04 -4.98 5.02
N LYS A 270 25.87 -6.18 5.57
CA LYS A 270 26.20 -7.45 4.89
C LYS A 270 24.97 -8.33 4.82
N ILE A 271 24.78 -8.99 3.69
CA ILE A 271 23.69 -9.93 3.44
C ILE A 271 24.30 -11.22 2.91
N THR A 272 23.82 -12.35 3.41
CA THR A 272 24.19 -13.68 2.90
C THR A 272 22.94 -14.42 2.46
N TYR A 273 23.11 -15.36 1.52
CA TYR A 273 22.00 -16.10 0.92
C TYR A 273 22.25 -17.61 1.00
N THR A 274 21.18 -18.38 1.05
CA THR A 274 21.22 -19.84 0.91
C THR A 274 21.41 -20.19 -0.57
N PRO A 275 22.47 -20.93 -0.97
CA PRO A 275 22.85 -21.09 -2.39
C PRO A 275 21.75 -21.64 -3.32
N GLN A 276 20.88 -22.52 -2.83
CA GLN A 276 19.86 -23.19 -3.66
C GLN A 276 18.59 -22.35 -3.83
N THR A 277 18.10 -21.75 -2.75
CA THR A 277 16.83 -21.00 -2.75
C THR A 277 17.01 -19.51 -3.04
N GLN A 278 18.25 -19.02 -2.88
CA GLN A 278 18.61 -17.60 -2.86
C GLN A 278 17.81 -16.81 -1.82
N PHE A 279 17.31 -17.50 -0.78
CA PHE A 279 16.68 -16.84 0.35
C PHE A 279 17.76 -16.27 1.25
N VAL A 280 17.49 -15.10 1.84
CA VAL A 280 18.42 -14.46 2.79
C VAL A 280 18.67 -15.39 3.96
N ALA A 281 19.93 -15.76 4.18
CA ALA A 281 20.39 -16.56 5.31
C ALA A 281 20.74 -15.69 6.52
N SER A 282 21.35 -14.52 6.31
CA SER A 282 21.60 -13.55 7.38
C SER A 282 21.73 -12.11 6.87
N VAL A 283 21.41 -11.16 7.75
CA VAL A 283 21.68 -9.73 7.57
C VAL A 283 22.43 -9.20 8.79
N THR A 284 23.59 -8.60 8.58
CA THR A 284 24.32 -7.86 9.61
C THR A 284 24.20 -6.37 9.32
N ASN A 285 23.62 -5.62 10.25
CA ASN A 285 23.43 -4.19 10.11
C ASN A 285 24.74 -3.41 10.40
N ARG A 286 24.69 -2.09 10.21
CA ARG A 286 25.84 -1.18 10.36
C ARG A 286 26.40 -1.13 11.78
N ASN A 287 25.59 -1.52 12.78
CA ASN A 287 25.96 -1.49 14.20
C ASN A 287 26.47 -2.87 14.68
N GLY A 288 26.60 -3.85 13.79
CA GLY A 288 27.06 -5.20 14.11
C GLY A 288 25.98 -6.14 14.66
N GLU A 289 24.72 -5.70 14.80
CA GLU A 289 23.62 -6.61 15.12
C GLU A 289 23.34 -7.49 13.89
N SER A 290 23.21 -8.80 14.13
CA SER A 290 22.99 -9.79 13.08
C SER A 290 21.66 -10.50 13.26
N THR A 291 20.91 -10.66 12.17
CA THR A 291 19.69 -11.47 12.13
C THR A 291 19.90 -12.64 11.19
N GLY A 292 19.80 -13.86 11.72
CA GLY A 292 19.85 -15.10 10.95
C GLY A 292 18.44 -15.64 10.67
N TYR A 293 18.28 -16.29 9.52
CA TYR A 293 17.02 -16.87 9.04
C TYR A 293 17.21 -18.33 8.68
N LYS A 294 16.41 -19.21 9.27
CA LYS A 294 16.37 -20.63 8.93
C LYS A 294 14.98 -20.99 8.42
N TYR A 295 14.91 -21.40 7.15
CA TYR A 295 13.67 -21.81 6.49
C TYR A 295 13.53 -23.33 6.59
N GLU A 296 12.36 -23.79 7.01
CA GLU A 296 12.03 -25.18 7.21
C GLU A 296 10.59 -25.40 6.73
N ALA A 297 10.25 -26.62 6.30
CA ALA A 297 8.95 -26.92 5.71
C ALA A 297 8.34 -28.20 6.30
N ASN A 298 7.02 -28.32 6.22
CA ASN A 298 6.31 -29.52 6.58
C ASN A 298 6.64 -30.64 5.59
N LYS A 299 7.04 -31.82 6.07
CA LYS A 299 7.42 -32.94 5.19
C LYS A 299 6.30 -33.43 4.28
N LYS A 300 5.04 -33.33 4.72
CA LYS A 300 3.87 -33.81 3.94
C LYS A 300 3.37 -32.78 2.93
N ASN A 301 3.63 -31.50 3.18
CA ASN A 301 3.16 -30.40 2.34
C ASN A 301 4.18 -29.24 2.31
N PRO A 302 5.39 -29.47 1.78
CA PRO A 302 6.49 -28.51 1.92
C PRO A 302 6.28 -27.22 1.13
N GLU A 303 5.48 -27.27 0.05
CA GLU A 303 5.17 -26.12 -0.80
C GLU A 303 4.18 -25.15 -0.13
N PHE A 304 3.18 -25.69 0.58
CA PHE A 304 2.10 -24.88 1.15
C PHE A 304 2.10 -24.81 2.68
N HIS A 305 3.00 -25.49 3.38
CA HIS A 305 3.14 -25.39 4.83
C HIS A 305 4.62 -25.32 5.24
N TYR A 306 5.06 -24.14 5.66
CA TYR A 306 6.47 -23.87 5.98
C TYR A 306 6.62 -22.81 7.05
N TRP A 307 7.82 -22.64 7.58
CA TRP A 307 8.12 -21.66 8.61
C TRP A 307 9.56 -21.15 8.55
N THR A 308 9.75 -19.99 9.16
CA THR A 308 11.05 -19.32 9.30
C THR A 308 11.34 -19.13 10.78
N LYS A 309 12.48 -19.64 11.23
CA LYS A 309 13.07 -19.29 12.52
C LYS A 309 13.98 -18.08 12.33
N VAL A 310 13.79 -17.07 13.14
CA VAL A 310 14.52 -15.80 13.09
C VAL A 310 15.31 -15.65 14.38
N THR A 311 16.63 -15.63 14.27
CA THR A 311 17.54 -15.47 15.41
C THR A 311 18.21 -14.10 15.32
N LYS A 312 17.83 -13.18 16.21
CA LYS A 312 18.52 -11.90 16.37
C LYS A 312 19.66 -12.05 17.36
N THR A 313 20.84 -11.59 16.99
CA THR A 313 22.06 -11.61 17.81
C THR A 313 22.54 -10.17 17.99
N ALA A 314 22.48 -9.68 19.23
CA ALA A 314 23.02 -8.38 19.59
C ALA A 314 24.55 -8.37 19.44
N PRO A 315 25.20 -7.20 19.34
CA PRO A 315 26.66 -7.10 19.34
C PRO A 315 27.32 -7.77 20.55
N SER A 316 26.62 -7.81 21.69
CA SER A 316 27.07 -8.52 22.91
C SER A 316 26.98 -10.06 22.82
N GLY A 317 26.49 -10.61 21.72
CA GLY A 317 26.26 -12.05 21.54
C GLY A 317 24.92 -12.56 22.06
N LYS A 318 24.13 -11.73 22.77
CA LYS A 318 22.80 -12.11 23.27
C LYS A 318 21.86 -12.45 22.12
N LYS A 319 21.19 -13.61 22.20
CA LYS A 319 20.29 -14.12 21.17
C LYS A 319 18.81 -14.07 21.58
N VAL A 320 17.95 -13.76 20.63
CA VAL A 320 16.49 -13.88 20.73
C VAL A 320 15.98 -14.62 19.50
N GLU A 321 15.22 -15.69 19.72
CA GLU A 321 14.64 -16.50 18.65
C GLU A 321 13.12 -16.34 18.57
N ASN A 322 12.61 -16.19 17.35
CA ASN A 322 11.19 -16.15 17.04
C ASN A 322 10.88 -17.09 15.88
N ARG A 323 9.66 -17.62 15.81
CA ARG A 323 9.21 -18.52 14.73
C ARG A 323 7.98 -17.95 14.04
N TYR A 324 7.95 -18.04 12.71
CA TYR A 324 6.85 -17.58 11.87
C TYR A 324 6.48 -18.69 10.89
N GLU A 325 5.28 -19.24 11.04
CA GLU A 325 4.77 -20.37 10.27
C GLU A 325 3.59 -19.95 9.41
N TYR A 326 3.56 -20.46 8.18
CA TYR A 326 2.64 -20.09 7.12
C TYR A 326 1.99 -21.35 6.55
N GLU A 327 0.69 -21.30 6.37
CA GLU A 327 -0.07 -22.29 5.61
C GLU A 327 -0.81 -21.58 4.47
N ILE A 328 -0.63 -22.10 3.26
CA ILE A 328 -1.14 -21.54 2.02
C ILE A 328 -2.21 -22.47 1.46
N LYS A 329 -3.25 -21.91 0.86
CA LYS A 329 -4.28 -22.66 0.14
C LYS A 329 -4.50 -22.03 -1.24
N THR A 330 -5.05 -22.82 -2.14
CA THR A 330 -5.36 -22.41 -3.52
C THR A 330 -6.85 -22.11 -3.65
N ARG A 331 -7.17 -20.97 -4.27
CA ARG A 331 -8.53 -20.56 -4.61
C ARG A 331 -9.01 -21.30 -5.87
N PRO A 332 -10.32 -21.31 -6.17
CA PRO A 332 -10.86 -21.94 -7.38
C PRO A 332 -10.27 -21.42 -8.70
N ASP A 333 -9.76 -20.19 -8.74
CA ASP A 333 -9.12 -19.61 -9.92
C ASP A 333 -7.62 -19.95 -10.08
N GLY A 334 -7.10 -20.81 -9.20
CA GLY A 334 -5.69 -21.21 -9.13
C GLY A 334 -4.78 -20.21 -8.43
N SER A 335 -5.31 -19.09 -7.92
CA SER A 335 -4.50 -18.14 -7.14
C SER A 335 -4.33 -18.60 -5.71
N GLN A 336 -3.17 -18.33 -5.11
CA GLN A 336 -2.88 -18.75 -3.74
C GLN A 336 -3.23 -17.68 -2.72
N TYR A 337 -3.52 -18.11 -1.49
CA TYR A 337 -3.72 -17.21 -0.35
C TYR A 337 -3.14 -17.79 0.92
N THR A 338 -2.64 -16.91 1.80
CA THR A 338 -2.26 -17.32 3.14
C THR A 338 -3.52 -17.65 3.93
N TYR A 339 -3.72 -18.93 4.25
CA TYR A 339 -4.84 -19.40 5.06
C TYR A 339 -4.57 -19.22 6.56
N ARG A 340 -3.34 -19.48 6.99
CA ARG A 340 -2.95 -19.41 8.40
C ARG A 340 -1.56 -18.82 8.56
N ILE A 341 -1.41 -17.99 9.60
CA ILE A 341 -0.11 -17.58 10.13
C ILE A 341 -0.06 -17.95 11.61
N LEU A 342 0.98 -18.66 12.03
CA LEU A 342 1.28 -18.91 13.44
C LEU A 342 2.63 -18.29 13.78
N THR A 343 2.66 -17.36 14.73
CA THR A 343 3.90 -16.77 15.24
C THR A 343 4.14 -17.20 16.68
N VAL A 344 5.40 -17.47 17.01
CA VAL A 344 5.88 -17.64 18.39
C VAL A 344 6.93 -16.57 18.64
N ILE A 345 6.58 -15.57 19.45
CA ILE A 345 7.45 -14.44 19.78
C ILE A 345 7.56 -14.35 21.30
N ASN A 346 8.78 -14.41 21.83
CA ASN A 346 9.02 -14.45 23.29
C ASN A 346 8.12 -15.50 23.98
N ASN A 347 8.05 -16.71 23.42
CA ASN A 347 7.19 -17.83 23.84
C ASN A 347 5.66 -17.59 23.76
N LEU A 348 5.20 -16.43 23.31
CA LEU A 348 3.79 -16.15 23.11
C LEU A 348 3.34 -16.58 21.71
N LYS A 349 2.42 -17.54 21.67
CA LYS A 349 1.78 -18.01 20.43
C LYS A 349 0.65 -17.06 19.99
N THR A 350 0.69 -16.65 18.73
CA THR A 350 -0.41 -15.95 18.06
C THR A 350 -0.71 -16.65 16.74
N GLU A 351 -1.93 -17.15 16.59
CA GLU A 351 -2.44 -17.77 15.37
C GLU A 351 -3.46 -16.84 14.71
N THR A 352 -3.35 -16.65 13.41
CA THR A 352 -4.33 -15.92 12.59
C THR A 352 -4.83 -16.80 11.47
N ILE A 353 -6.14 -16.94 11.34
CA ILE A 353 -6.82 -17.61 10.22
C ILE A 353 -7.42 -16.54 9.31
N TYR A 354 -7.26 -16.71 8.01
CA TYR A 354 -7.67 -15.77 6.99
C TYR A 354 -8.76 -16.34 6.08
N SER A 355 -9.62 -15.45 5.58
CA SER A 355 -10.66 -15.77 4.61
C SER A 355 -10.07 -16.08 3.23
N GLU A 356 -10.68 -17.04 2.52
CA GLU A 356 -10.30 -17.44 1.16
C GLU A 356 -10.42 -16.31 0.13
N CYS A 357 -11.61 -15.67 0.02
CA CYS A 357 -11.80 -14.57 -0.93
C CYS A 357 -10.75 -13.49 -0.70
N CYS A 358 -10.66 -13.11 0.57
CA CYS A 358 -10.25 -11.84 1.15
C CYS A 358 -8.76 -11.61 1.41
N SER A 359 -8.12 -12.71 1.84
CA SER A 359 -6.97 -12.67 2.76
C SER A 359 -7.17 -11.74 3.97
N LEU A 360 -8.42 -11.62 4.47
CA LEU A 360 -8.76 -10.85 5.66
C LEU A 360 -8.78 -11.76 6.90
N PRO A 361 -8.31 -11.32 8.07
CA PRO A 361 -8.31 -12.14 9.28
C PRO A 361 -9.74 -12.49 9.71
N LEU A 362 -10.08 -13.77 9.81
CA LEU A 362 -11.36 -14.27 10.37
C LEU A 362 -11.26 -14.53 11.87
N LYS A 363 -10.09 -14.96 12.33
CA LYS A 363 -9.84 -15.33 13.72
C LYS A 363 -8.39 -15.03 14.08
N ILE A 364 -8.16 -14.42 15.24
CA ILE A 364 -6.85 -14.26 15.87
C ILE A 364 -6.90 -14.89 17.26
N ALA A 365 -6.11 -15.93 17.50
CA ALA A 365 -5.92 -16.56 18.79
C ALA A 365 -4.54 -16.22 19.36
N ARG A 366 -4.48 -15.48 20.48
CA ARG A 366 -3.25 -15.10 21.19
C ARG A 366 -3.27 -15.65 22.60
N GLY A 367 -2.44 -16.65 22.87
CA GLY A 367 -2.54 -17.44 24.10
C GLY A 367 -3.93 -18.07 24.23
N LYS A 368 -4.63 -17.78 25.34
CA LYS A 368 -6.00 -18.26 25.60
C LYS A 368 -7.10 -17.34 25.01
N HIS A 369 -6.72 -16.19 24.46
CA HIS A 369 -7.68 -15.20 23.99
C HIS A 369 -7.93 -15.34 22.50
N VAL A 370 -9.20 -15.27 22.10
CA VAL A 370 -9.63 -15.41 20.71
C VAL A 370 -10.44 -14.19 20.32
N THR A 371 -10.11 -13.59 19.18
CA THR A 371 -10.90 -12.54 18.53
C THR A 371 -11.37 -13.04 17.17
N ASN A 372 -12.66 -12.94 16.86
CA ASN A 372 -13.19 -13.24 15.53
C ASN A 372 -13.66 -11.96 14.84
N PHE A 373 -13.70 -12.04 13.51
CA PHE A 373 -14.01 -10.94 12.62
C PHE A 373 -14.95 -11.40 11.51
N GLU A 374 -15.92 -10.57 11.18
CA GLU A 374 -16.84 -10.78 10.07
C GLU A 374 -16.76 -9.57 9.14
N TYR A 375 -16.84 -9.80 7.83
CA TYR A 375 -16.75 -8.77 6.79
C TYR A 375 -17.93 -8.89 5.83
N ASN A 376 -18.31 -7.77 5.20
CA ASN A 376 -19.24 -7.80 4.07
C ASN A 376 -18.52 -8.12 2.75
N ASP A 377 -19.28 -8.24 1.66
CA ASP A 377 -18.78 -8.56 0.30
C ASP A 377 -17.76 -7.54 -0.25
N LYS A 378 -17.67 -6.34 0.35
CA LYS A 378 -16.68 -5.32 0.01
C LYS A 378 -15.40 -5.42 0.85
N GLY A 379 -15.30 -6.42 1.71
CA GLY A 379 -14.18 -6.61 2.64
C GLY A 379 -14.16 -5.61 3.81
N LEU A 380 -15.27 -4.94 4.10
CA LEU A 380 -15.38 -4.01 5.23
C LEU A 380 -15.80 -4.78 6.48
N LEU A 381 -15.12 -4.56 7.60
CA LEU A 381 -15.42 -5.20 8.89
C LEU A 381 -16.84 -4.86 9.33
N VAL A 382 -17.70 -5.86 9.56
CA VAL A 382 -19.07 -5.66 10.08
C VAL A 382 -19.19 -6.06 11.54
N LYS A 383 -18.34 -6.97 12.03
CA LYS A 383 -18.37 -7.42 13.42
C LYS A 383 -17.00 -7.88 13.91
N LYS A 384 -16.68 -7.56 15.16
CA LYS A 384 -15.51 -8.02 15.92
C LYS A 384 -15.97 -8.46 17.29
N ASN A 385 -15.59 -9.64 17.74
CA ASN A 385 -15.85 -10.13 19.09
C ASN A 385 -14.61 -10.83 19.68
N SER A 386 -14.32 -10.61 20.96
CA SER A 386 -13.16 -11.15 21.66
C SER A 386 -13.57 -11.87 22.94
N THR A 387 -12.88 -12.95 23.30
CA THR A 387 -13.05 -13.62 24.60
C THR A 387 -12.57 -12.76 25.78
N LYS A 388 -11.88 -11.63 25.54
CA LYS A 388 -11.62 -10.59 26.55
C LYS A 388 -12.83 -9.66 26.79
N GLY A 389 -13.91 -9.87 26.05
CA GLY A 389 -15.11 -9.06 26.10
C GLY A 389 -15.20 -8.00 25.01
N ASP A 390 -14.12 -7.65 24.29
CA ASP A 390 -14.20 -6.61 23.24
C ASP A 390 -15.23 -6.97 22.16
N PHE A 391 -16.15 -6.06 21.88
CA PHE A 391 -17.19 -6.22 20.86
C PHE A 391 -17.38 -4.93 20.07
N VAL A 392 -17.48 -5.04 18.76
CA VAL A 392 -17.84 -3.96 17.84
C VAL A 392 -18.70 -4.52 16.71
N GLN A 393 -19.77 -3.82 16.35
CA GLN A 393 -20.58 -4.04 15.16
C GLN A 393 -20.70 -2.73 14.37
N LEU A 394 -20.55 -2.82 13.05
CA LEU A 394 -20.47 -1.69 12.14
C LEU A 394 -21.47 -1.81 10.99
N ASP A 395 -22.22 -0.73 10.75
CA ASP A 395 -23.05 -0.56 9.56
C ASP A 395 -22.43 0.47 8.62
N TYR A 396 -22.67 0.36 7.32
CA TYR A 396 -22.06 1.21 6.30
C TYR A 396 -23.06 1.84 5.34
N HIS A 397 -22.73 3.04 4.90
CA HIS A 397 -23.42 3.72 3.83
C HIS A 397 -23.15 3.02 2.49
N LYS A 398 -24.21 2.52 1.82
CA LYS A 398 -24.13 1.72 0.59
C LYS A 398 -23.26 2.34 -0.51
N LYS A 399 -23.37 3.66 -0.72
CA LYS A 399 -22.65 4.40 -1.78
C LYS A 399 -21.21 4.79 -1.41
N TYR A 400 -20.96 5.19 -0.16
CA TYR A 400 -19.70 5.85 0.22
C TYR A 400 -18.77 4.92 1.01
N ASN A 401 -19.24 3.72 1.39
CA ASN A 401 -18.50 2.79 2.25
C ASN A 401 -18.02 3.42 3.57
N LYS A 402 -18.74 4.44 4.06
CA LYS A 402 -18.48 5.12 5.34
C LYS A 402 -19.38 4.55 6.42
N ILE A 403 -18.88 4.45 7.65
CA ILE A 403 -19.60 3.87 8.79
C ILE A 403 -20.83 4.73 9.12
N THR A 404 -22.03 4.14 9.11
CA THR A 404 -23.29 4.79 9.52
C THR A 404 -23.64 4.49 10.97
N ARG A 405 -23.13 3.40 11.53
CA ARG A 405 -23.36 3.02 12.93
C ARG A 405 -22.19 2.23 13.49
N VAL A 406 -21.85 2.50 14.74
CA VAL A 406 -20.95 1.71 15.58
C VAL A 406 -21.73 1.28 16.82
N LYS A 407 -21.79 -0.01 17.11
CA LYS A 407 -22.29 -0.55 18.38
C LYS A 407 -21.15 -1.31 19.07
N ASN A 408 -20.91 -1.03 20.34
CA ASN A 408 -19.93 -1.72 21.18
C ASN A 408 -20.47 -1.89 22.60
N ASN A 409 -19.70 -2.49 23.49
CA ASN A 409 -20.11 -2.68 24.90
C ASN A 409 -20.42 -1.38 25.64
N LYS A 410 -19.88 -0.24 25.20
CA LYS A 410 -20.07 1.07 25.83
C LYS A 410 -21.30 1.81 25.29
N GLY A 411 -21.97 1.29 24.27
CA GLY A 411 -23.14 1.89 23.64
C GLY A 411 -23.08 1.92 22.11
N TRP A 412 -23.86 2.82 21.51
CA TRP A 412 -23.88 3.00 20.06
C TRP A 412 -23.68 4.46 19.66
N THR A 413 -23.11 4.66 18.47
CA THR A 413 -22.97 5.96 17.80
C THR A 413 -23.41 5.81 16.34
N GLU A 414 -24.16 6.78 15.84
CA GLU A 414 -24.63 6.83 14.46
C GLU A 414 -24.11 8.07 13.74
N PHE A 415 -23.98 7.94 12.41
CA PHE A 415 -23.39 8.94 11.53
C PHE A 415 -24.27 9.12 10.30
N LYS A 416 -24.48 10.38 9.92
CA LYS A 416 -25.11 10.79 8.66
C LYS A 416 -24.13 11.59 7.82
N TYR A 417 -24.26 11.46 6.51
CA TYR A 417 -23.41 12.12 5.55
C TYR A 417 -24.25 12.98 4.59
N ASP A 418 -23.67 14.07 4.10
CA ASP A 418 -24.27 14.88 3.04
C ASP A 418 -24.11 14.22 1.64
N LYS A 419 -24.61 14.89 0.60
CA LYS A 419 -24.51 14.40 -0.80
C LYS A 419 -23.06 14.34 -1.32
N GLY A 420 -22.13 15.09 -0.73
CA GLY A 420 -20.69 15.02 -1.02
C GLY A 420 -19.96 13.95 -0.19
N GLY A 421 -20.66 13.26 0.70
CA GLY A 421 -20.09 12.27 1.62
C GLY A 421 -19.42 12.88 2.85
N ASN A 422 -19.56 14.18 3.13
CA ASN A 422 -19.02 14.79 4.36
C ASN A 422 -19.92 14.44 5.55
N LEU A 423 -19.34 14.32 6.75
CA LEU A 423 -20.09 14.00 7.97
C LEU A 423 -21.03 15.15 8.33
N SER A 424 -22.33 14.97 8.15
CA SER A 424 -23.33 16.02 8.47
C SER A 424 -23.83 15.94 9.90
N LYS A 425 -23.92 14.74 10.49
CA LYS A 425 -24.36 14.55 11.87
C LYS A 425 -23.74 13.30 12.48
N ALA A 426 -23.35 13.37 13.75
CA ALA A 426 -23.02 12.23 14.59
C ALA A 426 -23.80 12.31 15.91
N TRP A 427 -24.28 11.18 16.44
CA TRP A 427 -24.95 11.15 17.75
C TRP A 427 -24.82 9.78 18.41
N ASN A 428 -24.89 9.73 19.74
CA ASN A 428 -24.75 8.48 20.48
C ASN A 428 -25.85 8.27 21.51
N ASN A 429 -25.93 7.04 22.03
CA ASN A 429 -26.88 6.65 23.08
C ASN A 429 -26.67 7.34 24.43
N LYS A 430 -25.59 8.13 24.59
CA LYS A 430 -25.32 8.96 25.77
C LYS A 430 -25.91 10.36 25.64
N GLY A 431 -26.60 10.67 24.54
CA GLY A 431 -27.23 11.96 24.29
C GLY A 431 -26.29 13.04 23.74
N LYS A 432 -25.03 12.70 23.45
CA LYS A 432 -24.12 13.62 22.76
C LYS A 432 -24.39 13.60 21.27
N SER A 433 -24.33 14.75 20.62
CA SER A 433 -24.48 14.89 19.19
C SER A 433 -23.67 16.06 18.65
N VAL A 434 -23.18 15.92 17.42
CA VAL A 434 -22.52 16.98 16.66
C VAL A 434 -23.18 17.08 15.29
N LEU A 435 -23.57 18.29 14.89
CA LEU A 435 -24.03 18.62 13.54
C LEU A 435 -22.98 19.50 12.86
N LEU A 436 -22.64 19.20 11.61
CA LEU A 436 -21.73 19.99 10.79
C LEU A 436 -22.45 20.46 9.52
N ILE A 437 -22.29 21.74 9.20
CA ILE A 437 -22.77 22.34 7.96
C ILE A 437 -21.54 22.79 7.18
N TYR A 438 -21.58 22.56 5.86
CA TYR A 438 -20.46 22.84 4.97
C TYR A 438 -20.84 23.91 3.93
N ASP A 439 -19.85 24.65 3.45
CA ASP A 439 -19.99 25.45 2.22
C ASP A 439 -19.82 24.60 0.95
N ARG A 440 -19.97 25.24 -0.20
CA ARG A 440 -19.84 24.63 -1.53
C ARG A 440 -18.43 24.04 -1.79
N ARG A 441 -17.42 24.47 -1.03
CA ARG A 441 -16.02 24.01 -1.11
C ARG A 441 -15.72 22.92 -0.07
N GLY A 442 -16.71 22.45 0.70
CA GLY A 442 -16.56 21.39 1.70
C GLY A 442 -15.94 21.86 3.02
N ARG A 443 -15.91 23.17 3.31
CA ARG A 443 -15.38 23.72 4.57
C ARG A 443 -16.50 23.88 5.60
N ILE A 444 -16.23 23.59 6.88
CA ILE A 444 -17.24 23.63 7.95
C ILE A 444 -17.66 25.08 8.23
N THR A 445 -18.86 25.49 7.85
CA THR A 445 -19.39 26.83 8.16
C THR A 445 -20.05 26.90 9.52
N LYS A 446 -20.59 25.78 10.02
CA LYS A 446 -21.27 25.71 11.32
C LYS A 446 -21.04 24.37 11.99
N MET A 447 -20.78 24.40 13.29
CA MET A 447 -20.72 23.22 14.15
C MET A 447 -21.68 23.40 15.33
N VAL A 448 -22.56 22.43 15.54
CA VAL A 448 -23.46 22.39 16.71
C VAL A 448 -23.09 21.18 17.55
N ASP A 449 -22.50 21.41 18.72
CA ASP A 449 -22.24 20.38 19.74
C ASP A 449 -23.36 20.44 20.78
N LYS A 450 -24.13 19.36 20.92
CA LYS A 450 -25.29 19.29 21.81
C LYS A 450 -25.23 18.05 22.67
N ASN A 451 -25.46 18.22 23.97
CA ASN A 451 -25.72 17.15 24.92
C ASN A 451 -27.16 17.24 25.40
N THR A 452 -28.01 16.31 24.97
CA THR A 452 -29.43 16.30 25.32
C THR A 452 -29.68 16.01 26.79
N LYS A 453 -28.78 15.28 27.47
CA LYS A 453 -28.94 14.96 28.90
C LYS A 453 -28.71 16.15 29.82
N SER A 454 -27.74 17.00 29.48
CA SER A 454 -27.46 18.22 30.25
C SER A 454 -28.12 19.47 29.66
N ASN A 455 -28.87 19.32 28.58
CA ASN A 455 -29.43 20.40 27.77
C ASN A 455 -28.41 21.47 27.35
N LYS A 456 -27.12 21.12 27.28
CA LYS A 456 -26.05 22.04 26.87
C LYS A 456 -25.89 22.01 25.35
N GLN A 457 -25.84 23.18 24.73
CA GLN A 457 -25.59 23.35 23.30
C GLN A 457 -24.54 24.44 23.05
N ARG A 458 -23.58 24.15 22.17
CA ARG A 458 -22.62 25.10 21.62
C ARG A 458 -22.85 25.19 20.12
N THR A 459 -22.79 26.40 19.59
CA THR A 459 -22.94 26.66 18.15
C THR A 459 -21.81 27.56 17.71
N LEU A 460 -20.85 26.97 17.00
CA LEU A 460 -19.73 27.67 16.39
C LEU A 460 -20.06 27.97 14.92
N THR A 461 -19.71 29.17 14.48
CA THR A 461 -19.76 29.58 13.07
C THR A 461 -18.36 29.98 12.62
N PHE A 462 -17.98 29.58 11.41
CA PHE A 462 -16.65 29.79 10.85
C PHE A 462 -16.74 30.62 9.58
N LYS A 463 -15.82 31.57 9.41
CA LYS A 463 -15.54 32.24 8.14
C LYS A 463 -14.12 31.96 7.71
N TYR A 464 -13.91 31.97 6.40
CA TYR A 464 -12.65 31.57 5.79
C TYR A 464 -12.14 32.65 4.84
N ASN A 465 -10.82 32.80 4.75
CA ASN A 465 -10.21 33.60 3.70
C ASN A 465 -10.20 32.86 2.34
N ALA A 466 -9.66 33.53 1.31
CA ALA A 466 -9.53 32.97 -0.03
C ALA A 466 -8.67 31.69 -0.07
N MET A 467 -7.66 31.58 0.80
CA MET A 467 -6.79 30.40 0.95
C MET A 467 -7.46 29.24 1.71
N GLY A 468 -8.69 29.40 2.21
CA GLY A 468 -9.41 28.35 2.93
C GLY A 468 -9.02 28.18 4.40
N LYS A 469 -8.27 29.12 4.98
CA LYS A 469 -7.94 29.15 6.40
C LYS A 469 -9.03 29.89 7.21
N PRO A 470 -9.39 29.43 8.42
CA PRO A 470 -10.44 30.05 9.22
C PRO A 470 -9.99 31.40 9.78
N VAL A 471 -10.66 32.49 9.41
CA VAL A 471 -10.32 33.86 9.86
C VAL A 471 -11.22 34.39 10.96
N GLU A 472 -12.41 33.82 11.13
CA GLU A 472 -13.32 34.15 12.23
C GLU A 472 -13.95 32.86 12.74
N ILE A 473 -13.88 32.65 14.06
CA ILE A 473 -14.63 31.62 14.78
C ILE A 473 -15.52 32.34 15.78
N SER A 474 -16.82 32.14 15.72
CA SER A 474 -17.78 32.88 16.54
C SER A 474 -18.81 31.98 17.21
N MET A 475 -19.27 32.40 18.39
CA MET A 475 -20.36 31.77 19.13
C MET A 475 -21.28 32.84 19.69
N SER A 476 -22.58 32.70 19.42
CA SER A 476 -23.59 33.63 19.94
C SER A 476 -23.54 33.68 21.47
N LYS A 477 -23.67 34.89 22.03
CA LYS A 477 -23.62 35.18 23.47
C LYS A 477 -22.29 34.86 24.17
N VAL A 478 -21.23 34.50 23.43
CA VAL A 478 -19.88 34.27 24.00
C VAL A 478 -18.85 35.20 23.39
N GLY A 479 -18.78 35.31 22.06
CA GLY A 479 -17.84 36.19 21.39
C GLY A 479 -17.24 35.60 20.12
N LYS A 480 -16.10 36.14 19.70
CA LYS A 480 -15.42 35.82 18.45
C LYS A 480 -13.91 35.75 18.65
N ILE A 481 -13.27 34.86 17.89
CA ILE A 481 -11.83 34.80 17.67
C ILE A 481 -11.59 35.19 16.21
N HIS A 482 -10.72 36.18 15.98
CA HIS A 482 -10.18 36.50 14.67
C HIS A 482 -8.77 35.93 14.56
N VAL A 483 -8.46 35.36 13.39
CA VAL A 483 -7.14 34.81 13.09
C VAL A 483 -6.63 35.48 11.82
N ALA A 484 -5.47 36.12 11.93
CA ALA A 484 -4.74 36.66 10.80
C ALA A 484 -3.61 35.70 10.43
N TYR A 485 -3.40 35.54 9.13
CA TYR A 485 -2.34 34.72 8.57
C TYR A 485 -1.35 35.61 7.83
N ASP A 486 -0.09 35.18 7.76
CA ASP A 486 0.89 35.78 6.85
C ASP A 486 0.73 35.24 5.41
N ASN A 487 1.60 35.70 4.51
CA ASN A 487 1.56 35.32 3.09
C ASN A 487 1.95 33.85 2.84
N TYR A 488 2.52 33.17 3.85
CA TYR A 488 2.88 31.75 3.79
C TYR A 488 1.76 30.86 4.37
N GLY A 489 0.73 31.46 4.97
CA GLY A 489 -0.42 30.75 5.54
C GLY A 489 -0.20 30.29 6.98
N GLU A 490 0.82 30.82 7.65
CA GLU A 490 1.11 30.64 9.07
C GLU A 490 0.34 31.67 9.92
N ILE A 491 0.06 31.32 11.19
CA ILE A 491 -0.71 32.18 12.09
C ILE A 491 0.15 33.39 12.48
N LYS A 492 -0.25 34.59 12.03
CA LYS A 492 0.40 35.85 12.38
C LYS A 492 -0.15 36.44 13.67
N LYS A 493 -1.47 36.37 13.87
CA LYS A 493 -2.14 36.97 15.03
C LYS A 493 -3.44 36.26 15.36
N VAL A 494 -3.74 36.16 16.66
CA VAL A 494 -5.04 35.71 17.17
C VAL A 494 -5.59 36.78 18.10
N GLU A 495 -6.80 37.27 17.84
CA GLU A 495 -7.46 38.29 18.64
C GLU A 495 -8.84 37.82 19.10
N SER A 496 -9.16 38.03 20.39
CA SER A 496 -10.46 37.68 20.94
C SER A 496 -10.77 38.55 22.15
N LYS A 497 -11.79 39.42 22.05
CA LYS A 497 -12.28 40.20 23.22
C LYS A 497 -12.82 39.28 24.33
N ALA A 498 -13.36 38.12 23.95
CA ALA A 498 -13.84 37.11 24.88
C ALA A 498 -12.71 36.20 25.42
N GLY A 499 -11.49 36.37 24.90
CA GLY A 499 -10.26 35.70 25.34
C GLY A 499 -10.41 34.19 25.55
N HIS A 500 -9.94 33.75 26.72
CA HIS A 500 -9.91 32.36 27.16
C HIS A 500 -11.29 31.68 27.09
N LYS A 501 -12.39 32.39 27.40
CA LYS A 501 -13.74 31.83 27.41
C LYS A 501 -14.13 31.30 26.04
N MET A 502 -13.85 32.04 24.97
CA MET A 502 -14.15 31.61 23.61
C MET A 502 -13.26 30.45 23.16
N ALA A 503 -11.95 30.52 23.47
CA ALA A 503 -11.01 29.44 23.15
C ALA A 503 -11.42 28.11 23.80
N LEU A 504 -11.86 28.15 25.06
CA LEU A 504 -12.37 26.96 25.77
C LEU A 504 -13.60 26.35 25.08
N GLN A 505 -14.54 27.18 24.60
CA GLN A 505 -15.72 26.66 23.86
C GLN A 505 -15.32 25.97 22.55
N VAL A 506 -14.36 26.53 21.82
CA VAL A 506 -13.82 25.93 20.59
C VAL A 506 -13.18 24.58 20.90
N THR A 507 -12.25 24.54 21.86
CA THR A 507 -11.59 23.30 22.28
C THR A 507 -12.60 22.24 22.69
N GLN A 508 -13.58 22.59 23.53
CA GLN A 508 -14.61 21.65 23.99
C GLN A 508 -15.46 21.08 22.84
N ALA A 509 -15.84 21.91 21.86
CA ALA A 509 -16.62 21.46 20.71
C ALA A 509 -15.83 20.48 19.83
N PHE A 510 -14.56 20.76 19.56
CA PHE A 510 -13.70 19.85 18.79
C PHE A 510 -13.38 18.57 19.55
N GLN A 511 -13.17 18.63 20.88
CA GLN A 511 -13.02 17.43 21.70
C GLN A 511 -14.31 16.59 21.71
N SER A 512 -15.48 17.22 21.73
CA SER A 512 -16.78 16.54 21.59
C SER A 512 -16.87 15.81 20.25
N LEU A 513 -16.54 16.50 19.13
CA LEU A 513 -16.47 15.91 17.80
C LEU A 513 -15.51 14.72 17.76
N LEU A 514 -14.27 14.88 18.22
CA LEU A 514 -13.29 13.79 18.27
C LEU A 514 -13.79 12.61 19.10
N SER A 515 -14.39 12.88 20.25
CA SER A 515 -14.92 11.83 21.14
C SER A 515 -16.06 11.03 20.50
N ILE A 516 -16.90 11.67 19.69
CA ILE A 516 -18.04 11.01 19.05
C ILE A 516 -17.65 10.29 17.77
N VAL A 517 -16.62 10.75 17.04
CA VAL A 517 -16.14 10.06 15.83
C VAL A 517 -15.09 8.99 16.13
N LYS A 518 -14.40 9.05 17.28
CA LYS A 518 -13.38 8.05 17.68
C LYS A 518 -13.84 6.60 17.57
N PRO A 519 -15.08 6.21 17.94
CA PRO A 519 -15.56 4.84 17.78
C PRO A 519 -15.54 4.32 16.33
N ALA A 520 -15.53 5.20 15.32
CA ALA A 520 -15.37 4.82 13.91
C ALA A 520 -13.93 4.44 13.54
N GLY A 521 -12.93 4.83 14.36
CA GLY A 521 -11.55 4.40 14.25
C GLY A 521 -11.33 3.06 14.94
N VAL A 522 -11.90 1.98 14.38
CA VAL A 522 -11.73 0.64 14.94
C VAL A 522 -10.28 0.20 14.79
N ASN A 523 -9.59 0.04 15.92
CA ASN A 523 -8.27 -0.55 15.93
C ASN A 523 -8.38 -2.06 15.69
N LEU A 524 -7.75 -2.54 14.62
CA LEU A 524 -7.68 -3.96 14.27
C LEU A 524 -6.66 -4.71 15.14
N ASN A 525 -5.80 -3.99 15.87
CA ASN A 525 -4.87 -4.60 16.81
C ASN A 525 -5.59 -5.04 18.09
N MET A 526 -5.04 -6.08 18.73
CA MET A 526 -5.41 -6.54 20.07
C MET A 526 -5.00 -5.54 21.15
#